data_AF-A0A849T430-F1
#
_entry.id   AF-A0A849T430-F1
#
_cell.length_a   1.000
_cell.length_b   1.000
_cell.length_c   1.000
_cell.angle_alpha   90.00
_cell.angle_beta   90.00
_cell.angle_gamma   90.00
#
_symmetry.space_group_name_H-M   'P 1'
#
loop_
_entity.id
_entity.type
_entity.pdbx_description
1 polymer ?
#
loop_
_entity_poly.entity_id
_entity_poly.type
_entity_poly.pdbx_seq_one_letter_code
_entity_poly.pdbx_strand_id
1 'polypeptide(L)'
;MSGKNLHREFLVSKCFKEVKAVGFSTGGLLLTQYVLNEKKPSSLKSLHLISPYYIQRFGGFFDSIIGHFVNGLSVDTAYFLSRFKDLKVMTLDSQFYHQNLPIDAGLQVKELGIIESKKDYTAKKIPVQLFISEGDWTVDIQATKDFIIKNFEEVELTYYKGEEPHHLMSPSVSSKAKEIQQKIFNF
;
A
#
# COMPACT_ATOMS: atom_id res chain seq x y z
N MET A 1 39.28 -12.81 10.58
CA MET A 1 38.68 -11.57 11.13
C MET A 1 37.18 -11.66 10.96
N SER A 2 36.47 -11.85 12.07
CA SER A 2 35.01 -11.98 12.12
C SER A 2 34.39 -10.61 11.81
N GLY A 3 33.72 -10.53 10.65
CA GLY A 3 32.98 -9.35 10.24
C GLY A 3 31.82 -9.15 11.20
N LYS A 4 31.85 -8.05 11.96
CA LYS A 4 30.76 -7.65 12.83
C LYS A 4 29.49 -7.51 11.99
N ASN A 5 28.63 -8.51 12.06
CA ASN A 5 27.22 -8.38 11.71
C ASN A 5 26.64 -7.32 12.65
N LEU A 6 26.69 -6.06 12.21
CA LEU A 6 25.97 -4.97 12.84
C LEU A 6 24.49 -5.33 12.75
N HIS A 7 24.00 -5.91 13.84
CA HIS A 7 22.59 -6.11 14.14
C HIS A 7 21.86 -4.79 13.89
N ARG A 8 21.31 -4.63 12.69
CA ARG A 8 20.25 -3.66 12.38
C ARG A 8 18.95 -4.12 13.04
N GLU A 9 19.02 -4.36 14.34
CA GLU A 9 17.82 -4.41 15.16
C GLU A 9 17.28 -2.99 15.18
N PHE A 10 16.17 -2.80 14.48
CA PHE A 10 15.48 -1.54 14.33
C PHE A 10 15.18 -0.94 15.71
N LEU A 11 15.40 0.37 15.85
CA LEU A 11 15.19 1.11 17.09
C LEU A 11 13.79 0.85 17.68
N VAL A 12 12.78 0.74 16.81
CA VAL A 12 11.41 0.37 17.17
C VAL A 12 11.34 -1.02 17.82
N SER A 13 11.98 -2.03 17.25
CA SER A 13 12.00 -3.39 17.83
C SER A 13 12.82 -3.50 19.11
N LYS A 14 13.72 -2.55 19.39
CA LYS A 14 14.45 -2.47 20.66
C LYS A 14 13.64 -1.79 21.76
N CYS A 15 12.83 -0.80 21.39
CA CYS A 15 12.06 -0.01 22.35
C CYS A 15 10.68 -0.59 22.66
N PHE A 16 10.10 -1.38 21.75
CA PHE A 16 8.75 -1.90 21.89
C PHE A 16 8.73 -3.43 21.86
N LYS A 17 8.11 -4.03 22.88
CA LYS A 17 7.93 -5.49 22.98
C LYS A 17 6.96 -6.02 21.93
N GLU A 18 5.99 -5.19 21.54
CA GLU A 18 4.96 -5.52 20.56
C GLU A 18 4.78 -4.37 19.58
N VAL A 19 4.78 -4.69 18.30
CA VAL A 19 4.64 -3.75 17.19
C VAL A 19 3.57 -4.29 16.27
N LYS A 20 2.59 -3.45 15.95
CA LYS A 20 1.61 -3.66 14.88
C LYS A 20 1.95 -2.67 13.77
N ALA A 21 2.12 -3.15 12.55
CA ALA A 21 2.50 -2.29 11.42
C ALA A 21 1.29 -2.07 10.51
N VAL A 22 1.03 -0.83 10.12
CA VAL A 22 -0.05 -0.47 9.21
C VAL A 22 0.56 0.09 7.93
N GLY A 23 0.18 -0.47 6.79
CA GLY A 23 0.64 -0.05 5.47
C GLY A 23 -0.53 0.28 4.56
N PHE A 24 -0.55 1.50 4.04
CA PHE A 24 -1.49 1.94 3.01
C PHE A 24 -0.79 2.03 1.66
N SER A 25 -1.42 1.56 0.58
CA SER A 25 -0.93 1.73 -0.80
C SER A 25 0.53 1.28 -0.95
N THR A 26 1.43 2.13 -1.42
CA THR A 26 2.88 1.90 -1.48
C THR A 26 3.49 1.52 -0.13
N GLY A 27 3.02 2.09 0.98
CA GLY A 27 3.46 1.71 2.33
C GLY A 27 3.13 0.25 2.65
N GLY A 28 1.99 -0.26 2.16
CA GLY A 28 1.62 -1.66 2.25
C GLY A 28 2.54 -2.58 1.45
N LEU A 29 2.92 -2.17 0.23
CA LEU A 29 3.93 -2.86 -0.59
C LEU A 29 5.28 -2.94 0.13
N LEU A 30 5.78 -1.81 0.63
CA LEU A 30 7.09 -1.75 1.29
C LEU A 30 7.13 -2.58 2.59
N LEU A 31 6.08 -2.52 3.41
CA LEU A 31 6.00 -3.34 4.62
C LEU A 31 5.91 -4.84 4.28
N THR A 32 5.14 -5.20 3.26
CA THR A 32 5.06 -6.58 2.79
C THR A 32 6.42 -7.07 2.33
N GLN A 33 7.10 -6.30 1.48
CA GLN A 33 8.45 -6.61 1.00
C GLN A 33 9.43 -6.76 2.16
N TYR A 34 9.40 -5.86 3.13
CA TYR A 34 10.25 -5.92 4.31
C TYR A 34 10.04 -7.22 5.10
N VAL A 35 8.79 -7.59 5.39
CA VAL A 35 8.48 -8.81 6.15
C VAL A 35 8.86 -10.08 5.39
N LEU A 36 8.70 -10.08 4.06
CA LEU A 36 9.00 -11.24 3.23
C LEU A 36 10.52 -11.44 3.03
N ASN A 37 11.27 -10.37 2.79
CA ASN A 37 12.72 -10.43 2.53
C ASN A 37 13.59 -10.51 3.78
N GLU A 38 13.19 -9.84 4.87
CA GLU A 38 13.99 -9.78 6.09
C GLU A 38 13.61 -10.87 7.09
N LYS A 39 14.49 -11.07 8.08
CA LYS A 39 14.12 -11.85 9.27
C LYS A 39 13.09 -11.03 10.05
N LYS A 40 11.83 -11.48 10.04
CA LYS A 40 10.71 -10.91 10.82
C LYS A 40 11.20 -10.52 12.23
N PRO A 41 11.11 -9.24 12.62
CA PRO A 41 11.42 -8.83 13.98
C PRO A 41 10.52 -9.58 14.96
N SER A 42 11.07 -10.10 16.05
CA SER A 42 10.30 -10.83 17.08
C SER A 42 9.21 -9.97 17.73
N SER A 43 9.41 -8.65 17.73
CA SER A 43 8.45 -7.66 18.22
C SER A 43 7.25 -7.46 17.28
N LEU A 44 7.36 -7.78 15.99
CA LEU A 44 6.29 -7.57 15.01
C LEU A 44 5.20 -8.64 15.17
N LYS A 45 4.03 -8.22 15.66
CA LYS A 45 2.90 -9.09 15.99
C LYS A 45 1.90 -9.23 14.84
N SER A 46 1.58 -8.14 14.17
CA SER A 46 0.61 -8.13 13.07
C SER A 46 0.99 -7.12 11.98
N LEU A 47 0.44 -7.36 10.80
CA LEU A 47 0.48 -6.46 9.66
C LEU A 47 -0.95 -6.10 9.26
N HIS A 48 -1.24 -4.83 9.09
CA HIS A 48 -2.53 -4.36 8.60
C HIS A 48 -2.31 -3.63 7.28
N LEU A 49 -2.92 -4.15 6.22
CA LEU A 49 -2.72 -3.69 4.86
C LEU A 49 -4.02 -3.08 4.34
N ILE A 50 -3.99 -1.79 4.03
CA ILE A 50 -5.15 -1.03 3.54
C ILE A 50 -4.90 -0.70 2.08
N SER A 51 -5.70 -1.27 1.18
CA SER A 51 -5.52 -1.19 -0.27
C SER A 51 -4.03 -1.27 -0.64
N PRO A 52 -3.31 -2.31 -0.17
CA PRO A 52 -1.90 -2.39 -0.45
C PRO A 52 -1.74 -2.56 -1.96
N TYR A 53 -0.61 -2.11 -2.47
CA TYR A 53 -0.06 -2.56 -3.75
C TYR A 53 -0.47 -1.82 -5.03
N TYR A 54 0.47 -1.83 -5.99
CA TYR A 54 0.36 -1.36 -7.36
C TYR A 54 0.50 -2.56 -8.32
N ILE A 55 -0.60 -3.26 -8.58
CA ILE A 55 -0.78 -3.91 -9.89
C ILE A 55 -1.85 -3.08 -10.54
N GLN A 56 -1.44 -2.02 -11.21
CA GLN A 56 -2.41 -1.12 -11.84
C GLN A 56 -3.19 -1.89 -12.91
N ARG A 57 -4.51 -1.73 -12.89
CA ARG A 57 -5.40 -2.17 -13.96
C ARG A 57 -5.19 -1.40 -15.28
N PHE A 58 -4.57 -0.21 -15.25
CA PHE A 58 -4.41 0.67 -16.40
C PHE A 58 -3.03 1.35 -16.44
N GLY A 59 -2.53 1.66 -17.64
CA GLY A 59 -1.34 2.52 -17.81
C GLY A 59 -0.21 1.95 -18.67
N GLY A 60 -0.51 1.31 -19.81
CA GLY A 60 0.56 0.90 -20.75
C GLY A 60 1.03 2.04 -21.66
N PHE A 61 0.14 2.96 -22.03
CA PHE A 61 0.37 3.86 -23.17
C PHE A 61 0.54 5.35 -22.77
N PHE A 62 -0.20 5.84 -21.77
CA PHE A 62 -0.11 7.25 -21.34
C PHE A 62 1.07 7.53 -20.39
N ASP A 63 1.51 6.52 -19.64
CA ASP A 63 2.59 6.59 -18.66
C ASP A 63 3.95 6.97 -19.30
N SER A 64 4.22 6.49 -20.51
CA SER A 64 5.47 6.76 -21.23
C SER A 64 5.53 8.17 -21.81
N ILE A 65 4.38 8.67 -22.31
CA ILE A 65 4.30 9.96 -22.99
C ILE A 65 4.28 11.10 -21.96
N ILE A 66 3.58 10.95 -20.84
CA ILE A 66 3.48 12.02 -19.82
C ILE A 66 4.80 12.18 -19.04
N GLY A 67 5.51 11.08 -18.74
CA GLY A 67 6.79 11.13 -18.02
C GLY A 67 7.92 11.85 -18.76
N HIS A 68 7.89 11.89 -20.10
CA HIS A 68 8.94 12.57 -20.88
C HIS A 68 8.82 14.09 -20.97
N PHE A 69 7.63 14.65 -20.72
CA PHE A 69 7.38 16.08 -20.97
C PHE A 69 6.99 16.88 -19.72
N VAL A 70 6.67 16.22 -18.59
CA VAL A 70 6.22 16.92 -17.38
C VAL A 70 6.75 16.24 -16.11
N ASN A 71 7.63 16.93 -15.36
CA ASN A 71 8.14 16.45 -14.06
C ASN A 71 7.06 16.36 -12.96
N GLY A 72 5.84 16.84 -13.24
CA GLY A 72 4.68 16.63 -12.38
C GLY A 72 3.39 17.13 -12.99
N LEU A 73 2.28 16.48 -12.65
CA LEU A 73 0.94 16.87 -13.09
C LEU A 73 0.17 17.46 -11.91
N SER A 74 -0.45 18.64 -12.08
CA SER A 74 -1.32 19.21 -11.05
C SER A 74 -2.46 18.25 -10.74
N VAL A 75 -2.70 18.00 -9.44
CA VAL A 75 -3.77 17.13 -8.95
C VAL A 75 -5.14 17.62 -9.43
N ASP A 76 -5.38 18.93 -9.39
CA ASP A 76 -6.65 19.52 -9.84
C ASP A 76 -6.86 19.30 -11.34
N THR A 77 -5.82 19.49 -12.14
CA THR A 77 -5.88 19.24 -13.59
C THR A 77 -6.12 17.76 -13.88
N ALA A 78 -5.37 16.88 -13.22
CA ALA A 78 -5.53 15.44 -13.34
C ALA A 78 -6.96 15.02 -12.95
N TYR A 79 -7.48 15.53 -11.84
CA TYR A 79 -8.82 15.23 -11.36
C TYR A 79 -9.90 15.80 -12.27
N PHE A 80 -9.77 17.02 -12.75
CA PHE A 80 -10.75 17.64 -13.66
C PHE A 80 -10.91 16.83 -14.96
N LEU A 81 -9.79 16.38 -15.52
CA LEU A 81 -9.75 15.64 -16.79
C LEU A 81 -10.18 14.18 -16.63
N SER A 82 -9.72 13.50 -15.58
CA SER A 82 -9.97 12.07 -15.39
C SER A 82 -11.24 11.76 -14.58
N ARG A 83 -11.65 12.70 -13.72
CA ARG A 83 -12.64 12.48 -12.65
C ARG A 83 -12.31 11.28 -11.77
N PHE A 84 -11.02 10.94 -11.66
CA PHE A 84 -10.56 9.78 -10.92
C PHE A 84 -10.85 9.92 -9.42
N LYS A 85 -11.67 9.01 -8.87
CA LYS A 85 -12.15 9.10 -7.48
C LYS A 85 -11.00 9.11 -6.48
N ASP A 86 -9.90 8.44 -6.77
CA ASP A 86 -8.75 8.34 -5.88
C ASP A 86 -7.98 9.67 -5.75
N LEU A 87 -8.11 10.59 -6.72
CA LEU A 87 -7.55 11.95 -6.62
C LEU A 87 -8.44 12.90 -5.80
N LYS A 88 -9.71 12.54 -5.56
CA LYS A 88 -10.67 13.41 -4.86
C LYS A 88 -10.22 13.74 -3.43
N VAL A 89 -9.56 12.82 -2.74
CA VAL A 89 -9.03 13.10 -1.39
C VAL A 89 -7.93 14.17 -1.45
N MET A 90 -7.11 14.14 -2.49
CA MET A 90 -5.98 15.05 -2.65
C MET A 90 -6.45 16.48 -2.99
N THR A 91 -7.63 16.61 -3.60
CA THR A 91 -8.28 17.90 -3.85
C THR A 91 -9.05 18.41 -2.63
N LEU A 92 -9.77 17.55 -1.91
CA LEU A 92 -10.53 17.92 -0.71
C LEU A 92 -9.62 18.28 0.48
N ASP A 93 -8.57 17.50 0.69
CA ASP A 93 -7.67 17.59 1.84
C ASP A 93 -6.30 18.14 1.42
N SER A 94 -6.29 19.13 0.54
CA SER A 94 -5.10 19.60 -0.18
C SER A 94 -3.91 20.01 0.70
N GLN A 95 -4.16 20.45 1.93
CA GLN A 95 -3.13 20.77 2.92
C GLN A 95 -2.24 19.58 3.33
N PHE A 96 -2.71 18.34 3.17
CA PHE A 96 -1.97 17.13 3.53
C PHE A 96 -1.28 16.46 2.32
N TYR A 97 -1.47 16.99 1.11
CA TYR A 97 -1.01 16.38 -0.12
C TYR A 97 -0.19 17.34 -0.98
N HIS A 98 0.85 16.80 -1.62
CA HIS A 98 1.48 17.51 -2.72
C HIS A 98 0.50 17.66 -3.87
N GLN A 99 0.27 18.90 -4.29
CA GLN A 99 -0.64 19.23 -5.38
C GLN A 99 -0.03 19.02 -6.77
N ASN A 100 1.22 18.55 -6.83
CA ASN A 100 1.88 18.10 -8.04
C ASN A 100 2.26 16.63 -7.88
N LEU A 101 1.71 15.78 -8.74
CA LEU A 101 1.97 14.34 -8.73
C LEU A 101 3.36 14.04 -9.31
N PRO A 102 4.28 13.40 -8.57
CA PRO A 102 5.59 13.02 -9.08
C PRO A 102 5.47 11.76 -9.96
N ILE A 103 5.34 11.95 -11.27
CA ILE A 103 5.08 10.87 -12.22
C ILE A 103 6.17 9.79 -12.18
N ASP A 104 7.45 10.19 -12.17
CA ASP A 104 8.59 9.26 -12.12
C ASP A 104 8.57 8.35 -10.88
N ALA A 105 8.25 8.93 -9.71
CA ALA A 105 8.14 8.16 -8.48
C ALA A 105 6.98 7.14 -8.57
N GLY A 106 5.86 7.53 -9.17
CA GLY A 106 4.74 6.63 -9.45
C GLY A 106 5.14 5.45 -10.35
N LEU A 107 5.92 5.72 -11.41
CA LEU A 107 6.43 4.68 -12.31
C LEU A 107 7.40 3.72 -11.62
N GLN A 108 8.32 4.23 -10.79
CA GLN A 108 9.23 3.38 -10.02
C GLN A 108 8.50 2.50 -9.01
N VAL A 109 7.48 3.04 -8.33
CA VAL A 109 6.63 2.27 -7.41
C VAL A 109 5.87 1.18 -8.15
N LYS A 110 5.36 1.46 -9.35
CA LYS A 110 4.69 0.48 -10.21
C LYS A 110 5.64 -0.63 -10.63
N GLU A 111 6.85 -0.29 -11.08
CA GLU A 111 7.87 -1.28 -11.44
C GLU A 111 8.22 -2.18 -10.24
N LEU A 112 8.40 -1.58 -9.06
CA LEU A 112 8.62 -2.32 -7.82
C LEU A 112 7.47 -3.31 -7.54
N GLY A 113 6.22 -2.88 -7.68
CA GLY A 113 5.05 -3.75 -7.57
C GLY A 113 5.05 -4.91 -8.59
N ILE A 114 5.53 -4.71 -9.81
CA ILE A 114 5.60 -5.81 -10.79
C ILE A 114 6.73 -6.79 -10.44
N ILE A 115 7.89 -6.28 -10.02
CA ILE A 115 9.04 -7.11 -9.65
C ILE A 115 8.71 -7.97 -8.44
N GLU A 116 8.11 -7.37 -7.41
CA GLU A 116 7.81 -8.03 -6.15
C GLU A 116 6.72 -9.10 -6.30
N SER A 117 5.73 -8.90 -7.19
CA SER A 117 4.63 -9.86 -7.37
C SER A 117 5.06 -11.15 -8.05
N LYS A 118 6.17 -11.11 -8.79
CA LYS A 118 6.76 -12.25 -9.51
C LYS A 118 7.75 -13.05 -8.68
N LYS A 119 8.16 -12.54 -7.52
CA LYS A 119 9.09 -13.25 -6.64
C LYS A 119 8.38 -14.38 -5.89
N ASP A 120 9.10 -15.47 -5.69
CA ASP A 120 8.66 -16.55 -4.83
C ASP A 120 9.23 -16.36 -3.43
N TYR A 121 8.33 -16.16 -2.48
CA TYR A 121 8.67 -16.04 -1.08
C TYR A 121 8.31 -17.30 -0.31
N THR A 122 9.09 -17.58 0.73
CA THR A 122 8.63 -18.51 1.77
C THR A 122 7.54 -17.81 2.59
N ALA A 123 6.38 -18.45 2.69
CA ALA A 123 5.25 -17.94 3.46
C ALA A 123 5.65 -17.62 4.90
N LYS A 124 5.13 -16.51 5.44
CA LYS A 124 5.43 -16.05 6.80
C LYS A 124 4.26 -16.28 7.74
N LYS A 125 4.58 -16.76 8.94
CA LYS A 125 3.67 -16.85 10.09
C LYS A 125 3.56 -15.51 10.81
N ILE A 126 2.74 -14.64 10.26
CA ILE A 126 2.34 -13.38 10.89
C ILE A 126 0.87 -13.12 10.55
N PRO A 127 0.03 -12.80 11.55
CA PRO A 127 -1.33 -12.33 11.31
C PRO A 127 -1.33 -11.10 10.40
N VAL A 128 -2.07 -11.19 9.30
CA VAL A 128 -2.29 -10.10 8.35
C VAL A 128 -3.77 -9.76 8.29
N GLN A 129 -4.12 -8.50 8.48
CA GLN A 129 -5.45 -7.98 8.20
C GLN A 129 -5.42 -7.20 6.89
N LEU A 130 -6.14 -7.67 5.87
CA LEU A 130 -6.18 -7.08 4.53
C LEU A 130 -7.51 -6.39 4.29
N PHE A 131 -7.47 -5.10 3.98
CA PHE A 131 -8.64 -4.30 3.60
C PHE A 131 -8.52 -3.92 2.13
N ILE A 132 -9.53 -4.25 1.33
CA ILE A 132 -9.59 -3.94 -0.11
C ILE A 132 -11.03 -3.61 -0.49
N SER A 133 -11.22 -2.86 -1.58
CA SER A 133 -12.55 -2.52 -2.07
C SER A 133 -12.69 -2.66 -3.58
N GLU A 134 -13.88 -3.01 -4.02
CA GLU A 134 -14.31 -3.04 -5.43
C GLU A 134 -14.12 -1.70 -6.15
N GLY A 135 -14.30 -0.59 -5.44
CA GLY A 135 -14.19 0.77 -5.97
C GLY A 135 -12.75 1.29 -6.04
N ASP A 136 -11.76 0.48 -5.66
CA ASP A 136 -10.35 0.81 -5.77
C ASP A 136 -9.88 0.59 -7.22
N TRP A 137 -9.52 1.68 -7.90
CA TRP A 137 -9.07 1.63 -9.29
C TRP A 137 -7.55 1.63 -9.41
N THR A 138 -6.85 1.88 -8.30
CA THR A 138 -5.38 1.91 -8.24
C THR A 138 -4.80 0.50 -8.09
N VAL A 139 -5.58 -0.43 -7.52
CA VAL A 139 -5.14 -1.78 -7.17
C VAL A 139 -5.88 -2.86 -7.96
N ASP A 140 -5.18 -3.82 -8.56
CA ASP A 140 -5.77 -5.10 -8.96
C ASP A 140 -6.05 -5.93 -7.70
N ILE A 141 -7.31 -5.92 -7.31
CA ILE A 141 -7.86 -6.55 -6.12
C ILE A 141 -7.54 -8.05 -6.08
N GLN A 142 -7.71 -8.75 -7.21
CA GLN A 142 -7.56 -10.20 -7.25
C GLN A 142 -6.08 -10.58 -7.17
N ALA A 143 -5.24 -9.92 -7.97
CA ALA A 143 -3.80 -10.16 -7.92
C ALA A 143 -3.20 -9.84 -6.54
N THR A 144 -3.67 -8.77 -5.90
CA THR A 144 -3.26 -8.40 -4.54
C THR A 144 -3.69 -9.46 -3.53
N LYS A 145 -4.94 -9.90 -3.58
CA LYS A 145 -5.47 -10.95 -2.71
C LYS A 145 -4.65 -12.24 -2.85
N ASP A 146 -4.41 -12.68 -4.09
CA ASP A 146 -3.67 -13.91 -4.36
C ASP A 146 -2.22 -13.82 -3.88
N PHE A 147 -1.57 -12.68 -4.09
CA PHE A 147 -0.21 -12.43 -3.60
C PHE A 147 -0.13 -12.48 -2.07
N ILE A 148 -1.04 -11.82 -1.36
CA ILE A 148 -1.03 -11.80 0.11
C ILE A 148 -1.35 -13.19 0.67
N ILE A 149 -2.38 -13.87 0.17
CA ILE A 149 -2.77 -15.21 0.64
C ILE A 149 -1.67 -16.24 0.36
N LYS A 150 -0.95 -16.14 -0.76
CA LYS A 150 0.18 -17.03 -1.07
C LYS A 150 1.33 -16.88 -0.06
N ASN A 151 1.60 -15.65 0.37
CA ASN A 151 2.84 -15.32 1.10
C ASN A 151 2.67 -15.20 2.62
N PHE A 152 1.43 -15.27 3.12
CA PHE A 152 1.12 -15.20 4.56
C PHE A 152 0.15 -16.30 4.96
N GLU A 153 0.45 -17.01 6.06
CA GLU A 153 -0.34 -18.16 6.49
C GLU A 153 -1.64 -17.77 7.20
N GLU A 154 -1.70 -16.58 7.79
CA GLU A 154 -2.83 -16.11 8.61
C GLU A 154 -3.36 -14.77 8.06
N VAL A 155 -4.31 -14.83 7.13
CA VAL A 155 -4.87 -13.64 6.48
C VAL A 155 -6.35 -13.48 6.80
N GLU A 156 -6.70 -12.39 7.49
CA GLU A 156 -8.07 -11.92 7.63
C GLU A 156 -8.38 -10.88 6.54
N LEU A 157 -9.24 -11.26 5.58
CA LEU A 157 -9.66 -10.38 4.49
C LEU A 157 -10.98 -9.68 4.83
N THR A 158 -10.96 -8.34 4.83
CA THR A 158 -12.16 -7.50 4.76
C THR A 158 -12.29 -6.92 3.34
N TYR A 159 -13.34 -7.34 2.63
CA TYR A 159 -13.66 -6.85 1.28
C TYR A 159 -14.90 -5.94 1.30
N TYR A 160 -14.74 -4.71 0.83
CA TYR A 160 -15.83 -3.73 0.73
C TYR A 160 -16.39 -3.69 -0.69
N LYS A 161 -17.66 -4.09 -0.85
CA LYS A 161 -18.42 -3.98 -2.11
C LYS A 161 -18.92 -2.55 -2.32
N GLY A 162 -18.97 -2.09 -3.57
CA GLY A 162 -19.45 -0.76 -3.94
C GLY A 162 -18.34 0.22 -4.35
N GLU A 163 -18.61 1.52 -4.25
CA GLU A 163 -17.77 2.57 -4.82
C GLU A 163 -16.70 3.15 -3.86
N GLU A 164 -16.31 2.43 -2.81
CA GLU A 164 -15.32 2.95 -1.87
C GLU A 164 -13.96 3.10 -2.56
N PRO A 165 -13.32 4.30 -2.49
CA PRO A 165 -12.12 4.60 -3.26
C PRO A 165 -10.87 3.93 -2.66
N HIS A 166 -9.75 4.04 -3.35
CA HIS A 166 -8.44 3.57 -2.88
C HIS A 166 -8.11 4.06 -1.46
N HIS A 167 -8.44 5.32 -1.16
CA HIS A 167 -8.23 5.94 0.15
C HIS A 167 -9.29 5.52 1.19
N LEU A 168 -9.44 4.21 1.42
CA LEU A 168 -10.43 3.62 2.33
C LEU A 168 -10.36 4.13 3.77
N MET A 169 -9.17 4.54 4.21
CA MET A 169 -8.93 5.06 5.55
C MET A 169 -9.21 6.56 5.70
N SER A 170 -9.53 7.27 4.62
CA SER A 170 -9.81 8.71 4.70
C SER A 170 -11.30 8.99 4.89
N PRO A 171 -11.72 9.63 6.01
CA PRO A 171 -13.14 9.91 6.27
C PRO A 171 -13.75 10.94 5.32
N SER A 172 -12.93 11.72 4.60
CA SER A 172 -13.42 12.70 3.63
C SER A 172 -13.96 12.05 2.35
N VAL A 173 -13.55 10.80 2.07
CA VAL A 173 -13.91 10.10 0.82
C VAL A 173 -14.40 8.67 1.02
N SER A 174 -14.24 8.07 2.21
CA SER A 174 -14.71 6.72 2.50
C SER A 174 -15.61 6.66 3.73
N SER A 175 -16.76 5.99 3.58
CA SER A 175 -17.68 5.73 4.69
C SER A 175 -17.14 4.68 5.67
N LYS A 176 -16.09 3.94 5.28
CA LYS A 176 -15.51 2.80 6.01
C LYS A 176 -14.30 3.16 6.85
N ALA A 177 -13.77 4.37 6.73
CA ALA A 177 -12.56 4.82 7.43
C ALA A 177 -12.58 4.53 8.94
N LYS A 178 -13.69 4.86 9.62
CA LYS A 178 -13.85 4.62 11.06
C LYS A 178 -13.89 3.14 11.42
N GLU A 179 -14.57 2.32 10.61
CA GLU A 179 -14.64 0.88 10.81
C GLU A 179 -13.25 0.24 10.67
N ILE A 180 -12.50 0.63 9.64
CA ILE A 180 -11.14 0.13 9.38
C ILE A 180 -10.23 0.46 10.57
N GLN A 181 -10.26 1.71 11.04
CA GLN A 181 -9.48 2.13 12.20
C GLN A 181 -9.79 1.28 13.44
N GLN A 182 -11.08 1.03 13.72
CA GLN A 182 -11.50 0.20 14.84
C GLN A 182 -11.03 -1.24 14.71
N LYS A 183 -11.15 -1.83 13.51
CA LYS A 183 -10.69 -3.19 13.23
C LYS A 183 -9.18 -3.34 13.45
N ILE A 184 -8.39 -2.37 12.99
CA ILE A 184 -6.94 -2.36 13.19
C ILE A 184 -6.56 -2.29 14.67
N PHE A 185 -7.25 -1.46 15.47
CA PHE A 185 -6.94 -1.35 16.90
C PHE A 185 -7.34 -2.58 17.71
N ASN A 186 -8.40 -3.28 17.29
CA ASN A 186 -8.96 -4.43 18.01
C ASN A 186 -8.37 -5.79 17.60
N PHE A 187 -7.60 -5.84 16.52
CA PHE A 187 -6.92 -7.03 16.02
C PHE A 187 -5.55 -7.18 16.68
#